data_AF-A0AAW7R4H1-F1
#
_entry.id   AF-A0AAW7R4H1-F1
#
_cell.length_a   1.000
_cell.length_b   1.000
_cell.length_c   1.000
_cell.angle_alpha   90.00
_cell.angle_beta   90.00
_cell.angle_gamma   90.00
#
_symmetry.space_group_name_H-M   'P 1'
#
loop_
_entity.id
_entity.type
_entity.pdbx_description
1 polymer ?
#
loop_
_entity_poly.entity_id
_entity_poly.type
_entity_poly.pdbx_seq_one_letter_code
_entity_poly.pdbx_strand_id
1 'polypeptide(L)'
;MALSIILFALSASAFYFGGWSIIWGVSLNRFNLLFSGELALGQDFLFGGRYIAILFNSDYYGVVLTARFFDSPMLSYIAFGIGCGAFYHALKYFFIAQEEEE
;
A
#
# COMPACT_ATOMS: atom_id res chain seq x y z
N MET A 1 11.73 11.46 -17.25
CA MET A 1 11.55 9.99 -17.20
C MET A 1 12.46 9.26 -16.19
N ALA A 2 13.79 9.45 -16.14
CA ALA A 2 14.66 8.70 -15.21
C ALA A 2 14.38 8.98 -13.71
N LEU A 3 14.09 10.23 -13.35
CA LEU A 3 13.82 10.64 -11.96
C LEU A 3 12.53 10.01 -11.40
N SER A 4 11.47 9.91 -12.19
CA SER A 4 10.20 9.31 -11.75
C SER A 4 10.38 7.83 -11.43
N ILE A 5 11.15 7.09 -12.24
CA ILE A 5 11.48 5.68 -11.99
C ILE A 5 12.22 5.50 -10.66
N ILE A 6 13.20 6.36 -10.37
CA ILE A 6 13.95 6.32 -9.10
C ILE A 6 13.01 6.55 -7.92
N LEU A 7 12.11 7.53 -8.02
CA LEU A 7 11.15 7.85 -6.97
C LEU A 7 10.13 6.70 -6.75
N PHE A 8 9.68 6.03 -7.82
CA PHE A 8 8.87 4.82 -7.70
C PHE A 8 9.62 3.69 -7.00
N ALA A 9 10.88 3.44 -7.36
CA ALA A 9 11.70 2.40 -6.73
C ALA A 9 11.95 2.69 -5.25
N LEU A 10 12.20 3.95 -4.89
CA LEU A 10 12.38 4.39 -3.51
C LEU A 10 11.09 4.24 -2.70
N SER A 11 9.95 4.60 -3.28
CA SER A 11 8.63 4.39 -2.68
C SER A 11 8.35 2.91 -2.40
N ALA A 12 8.53 2.05 -3.40
CA ALA A 12 8.34 0.61 -3.27
C ALA A 12 9.26 0.00 -2.20
N SER A 13 10.52 0.43 -2.16
CA SER A 13 11.49 0.01 -1.14
C SER A 13 11.05 0.45 0.25
N ALA A 14 10.63 1.71 0.41
CA ALA A 14 10.20 2.25 1.69
C ALA A 14 8.97 1.50 2.24
N PHE A 15 8.00 1.16 1.39
CA PHE A 15 6.87 0.34 1.81
C PHE A 15 7.29 -1.09 2.17
N TYR A 16 8.16 -1.72 1.37
CA TYR A 16 8.63 -3.08 1.63
C TYR A 16 9.43 -3.21 2.93
N PHE A 17 10.33 -2.27 3.20
CA PHE A 17 11.12 -2.24 4.44
C PHE A 17 10.32 -1.75 5.64
N GLY A 18 9.40 -0.81 5.45
CA GLY A 18 8.45 -0.37 6.47
C GLY A 18 7.37 -1.41 6.79
N GLY A 19 7.39 -2.55 6.11
CA GLY A 19 6.47 -3.65 6.38
C GLY A 19 5.03 -3.39 5.93
N TRP A 20 4.83 -2.49 4.97
CA TRP A 20 3.54 -2.17 4.38
C TRP A 20 3.33 -2.96 3.10
N SER A 21 2.19 -3.63 3.00
CA SER A 21 1.76 -4.29 1.77
C SER A 21 0.38 -3.76 1.37
N ILE A 22 0.20 -3.56 0.06
CA ILE A 22 -1.04 -3.03 -0.50
C ILE A 22 -1.97 -4.20 -0.82
N ILE A 23 -3.20 -4.10 -0.34
CA ILE A 23 -4.29 -5.00 -0.73
C ILE A 23 -4.95 -4.34 -1.95
N TRP A 24 -4.91 -5.01 -3.08
CA TRP A 24 -5.46 -4.49 -4.33
C TRP A 24 -6.33 -5.54 -5.01
N GLY A 25 -7.64 -5.32 -5.04
CA GLY A 25 -8.59 -6.17 -5.77
C GLY A 25 -8.66 -7.60 -5.21
N VAL A 26 -8.74 -7.73 -3.88
CA VAL A 26 -8.76 -9.05 -3.23
C VAL A 26 -10.19 -9.41 -2.81
N SER A 27 -10.78 -10.40 -3.49
CA SER A 27 -12.10 -10.94 -3.13
C SER A 27 -12.16 -11.42 -1.67
N LEU A 28 -13.33 -11.35 -1.03
CA LEU A 28 -13.54 -11.75 0.37
C LEU A 28 -12.94 -13.12 0.73
N ASN A 29 -13.14 -14.14 -0.12
CA ASN A 29 -12.61 -15.49 0.12
C ASN A 29 -11.08 -15.50 0.14
N ARG A 30 -10.43 -14.80 -0.80
CA ARG A 30 -8.96 -14.69 -0.81
C ARG A 30 -8.45 -13.84 0.34
N PHE A 31 -9.19 -12.79 0.71
CA PHE A 31 -8.84 -11.96 1.85
C PHE A 31 -8.79 -12.80 3.13
N ASN A 32 -9.82 -13.62 3.35
CA ASN A 32 -9.91 -14.52 4.49
C ASN A 32 -8.77 -15.55 4.54
N LEU A 33 -8.36 -16.07 3.37
CA LEU A 33 -7.25 -17.01 3.26
C LEU A 33 -5.88 -16.36 3.48
N LEU A 34 -5.70 -15.09 3.08
CA LEU A 34 -4.40 -14.43 3.06
C LEU A 34 -4.11 -13.62 4.34
N PHE A 35 -5.13 -13.05 4.98
CA PHE A 35 -4.91 -11.95 5.93
C PHE A 35 -5.58 -12.11 7.28
N SER A 36 -6.77 -12.70 7.35
CA SER A 36 -7.53 -12.68 8.61
C SER A 36 -7.47 -13.99 9.38
N GLY A 37 -7.44 -15.18 8.75
CA GLY A 37 -7.63 -16.46 9.47
C GLY A 37 -9.01 -16.60 10.16
N GLU A 38 -9.69 -15.48 10.38
CA GLU A 38 -11.04 -15.25 10.84
C GLU A 38 -11.93 -14.87 9.65
N LEU A 39 -13.20 -15.26 9.71
CA LEU A 39 -14.15 -15.01 8.63
C LEU A 39 -14.54 -13.53 8.63
N ALA A 40 -13.96 -12.72 7.73
CA ALA A 40 -14.51 -11.41 7.44
C ALA A 40 -15.92 -11.60 6.84
N LEU A 41 -16.94 -10.99 7.45
CA LEU A 41 -18.35 -11.15 7.09
C LEU A 41 -18.81 -10.07 6.11
N GLY A 42 -18.09 -9.89 5.00
CA GLY A 42 -18.50 -8.98 3.93
C GLY A 42 -18.76 -7.54 4.38
N GLN A 43 -18.07 -7.08 5.44
CA GLN A 43 -18.24 -5.73 5.96
C GLN A 43 -17.61 -4.72 4.99
N ASP A 44 -18.26 -3.56 4.86
CA ASP A 44 -17.79 -2.46 4.00
C ASP A 44 -16.42 -1.93 4.42
N PHE A 45 -16.14 -1.97 5.72
CA PHE A 45 -14.86 -1.59 6.31
C PHE A 45 -14.36 -2.68 7.22
N LEU A 46 -13.12 -3.10 7.02
CA LEU A 46 -12.42 -4.10 7.81
C LEU A 46 -11.22 -3.46 8.50
N PHE A 47 -11.31 -3.36 9.82
CA PHE A 47 -10.20 -2.97 10.68
C PHE A 47 -9.76 -4.19 11.48
N GLY A 48 -8.62 -4.75 11.11
CA GLY A 48 -7.96 -5.80 11.87
C GLY A 48 -6.73 -5.26 12.58
N GLY A 49 -6.19 -5.99 13.57
CA GLY A 49 -4.95 -5.59 14.26
C GLY A 49 -3.74 -5.47 13.33
N ARG A 50 -3.84 -5.96 12.09
CA ARG A 50 -2.79 -5.94 11.08
C ARG A 50 -3.23 -5.39 9.73
N TYR A 51 -4.47 -4.97 9.53
CA TYR A 51 -4.92 -4.49 8.22
C TYR A 51 -6.01 -3.44 8.35
N ILE A 52 -6.08 -2.58 7.33
CA ILE A 52 -7.20 -1.67 7.09
C ILE A 52 -7.61 -1.90 5.65
N ALA A 53 -8.83 -2.36 5.44
CA ALA A 53 -9.36 -2.63 4.10
C ALA A 53 -10.79 -2.10 3.95
N ILE A 54 -11.11 -1.69 2.73
CA ILE A 54 -12.41 -1.16 2.33
C ILE A 54 -12.93 -2.05 1.21
N LEU A 55 -14.18 -2.47 1.30
CA LEU A 55 -14.86 -3.20 0.25
C LEU A 55 -15.33 -2.22 -0.83
N PHE A 56 -14.95 -2.48 -2.08
CA PHE A 56 -15.41 -1.72 -3.23
C PHE A 56 -15.66 -2.68 -4.39
N ASN A 57 -16.85 -2.66 -4.99
CA ASN A 57 -17.24 -3.56 -6.08
C ASN A 57 -16.92 -5.04 -5.81
N SER A 58 -17.24 -5.53 -4.61
CA SER A 58 -17.01 -6.91 -4.16
C SER A 58 -15.54 -7.32 -3.90
N ASP A 59 -14.59 -6.40 -4.04
CA ASP A 59 -13.18 -6.63 -3.76
C ASP A 59 -12.67 -5.70 -2.64
N TYR A 60 -11.73 -6.20 -1.84
CA TYR A 60 -11.07 -5.40 -0.81
C TYR A 60 -9.86 -4.65 -1.34
N TYR A 61 -9.75 -3.41 -0.90
CA TYR A 61 -8.64 -2.50 -1.16
C TYR A 61 -8.14 -1.89 0.14
N GLY A 62 -6.85 -1.75 0.32
CA GLY A 62 -6.30 -1.15 1.52
C GLY A 62 -4.85 -1.52 1.78
N VAL A 63 -4.48 -1.64 3.05
CA VAL A 63 -3.12 -1.90 3.49
C VAL A 63 -3.07 -2.95 4.58
N VAL A 64 -2.02 -3.77 4.57
CA VAL A 64 -1.73 -4.79 5.59
C VAL A 64 -0.30 -4.63 6.10
N LEU A 65 -0.17 -4.79 7.41
CA LEU A 65 1.07 -4.81 8.17
C LEU A 65 1.68 -6.22 8.14
N THR A 66 2.84 -6.32 7.53
CA THR A 66 3.66 -7.53 7.54
C THR A 66 4.38 -7.68 8.88
N ALA A 67 5.05 -8.82 9.10
CA ALA A 67 5.78 -9.07 10.34
C ALA A 67 6.85 -7.98 10.63
N ARG A 68 7.47 -7.42 9.59
CA ARG A 68 8.52 -6.38 9.70
C ARG A 68 8.05 -5.10 10.36
N PHE A 69 6.75 -4.81 10.29
CA PHE A 69 6.19 -3.65 10.98
C PHE A 69 6.43 -3.73 12.49
N PHE A 70 6.35 -4.93 13.06
CA PHE A 70 6.44 -5.15 14.50
C PHE A 70 7.88 -5.14 15.03
N ASP A 71 8.89 -5.23 14.16
CA ASP A 71 10.29 -5.08 14.54
C ASP A 71 10.59 -3.64 14.98
N SER A 72 9.96 -2.66 14.30
CA SER A 72 10.02 -1.26 14.70
C SER A 72 8.83 -0.47 14.14
N PRO A 73 7.73 -0.33 14.90
CA PRO A 73 6.53 0.38 14.43
C PRO A 73 6.80 1.83 14.06
N MET A 74 7.65 2.51 14.84
CA MET A 74 7.98 3.92 14.62
C MET A 74 8.74 4.12 13.30
N LEU A 75 9.77 3.30 13.03
CA LEU A 75 10.47 3.34 11.75
C LEU A 75 9.56 2.96 10.58
N SER A 76 8.62 2.04 10.82
CA SER A 76 7.66 1.62 9.80
C SER A 76 6.71 2.74 9.38
N TYR A 77 6.22 3.56 10.33
CA TYR A 77 5.43 4.75 10.00
C TYR A 77 6.25 5.84 9.32
N ILE A 78 7.52 6.04 9.71
CA ILE A 78 8.42 6.97 9.04
C ILE A 78 8.65 6.51 7.58
N ALA A 79 8.92 5.23 7.38
CA ALA A 79 9.08 4.62 6.06
C ALA A 79 7.81 4.74 5.21
N PHE A 80 6.63 4.60 5.81
CA PHE A 80 5.36 4.86 5.14
C PHE A 80 5.25 6.29 4.64
N GLY A 81 5.55 7.27 5.51
CA GLY A 81 5.54 8.69 5.15
C GLY A 81 6.50 9.02 4.01
N ILE A 82 7.73 8.51 4.09
CA ILE A 82 8.75 8.65 3.03
C ILE A 82 8.25 8.01 1.73
N GLY A 83 7.68 6.80 1.82
CA GLY A 83 7.16 6.06 0.68
C GLY A 83 6.03 6.81 -0.04
N CYS A 84 5.06 7.33 0.71
CA CYS A 84 3.96 8.15 0.18
C CYS A 84 4.46 9.46 -0.44
N GLY A 85 5.41 10.14 0.21
CA GLY A 85 6.00 11.37 -0.32
C GLY A 85 6.74 11.12 -1.64
N ALA A 86 7.60 10.10 -1.69
CA ALA A 86 8.33 9.72 -2.89
C ALA A 86 7.37 9.33 -4.03
N PHE A 87 6.30 8.58 -3.73
CA PHE A 87 5.27 8.21 -4.70
C PHE A 87 4.55 9.43 -5.29
N TYR A 88 4.13 10.36 -4.42
CA TYR A 88 3.48 11.59 -4.86
C TYR A 88 4.38 12.41 -5.79
N HIS A 89 5.66 12.56 -5.45
CA HIS A 89 6.62 13.23 -6.32
C HIS A 89 6.83 12.46 -7.64
N ALA A 90 6.89 11.13 -7.60
CA ALA A 90 7.01 10.29 -8.79
C ALA A 90 5.87 10.53 -9.78
N LEU A 91 4.63 10.58 -9.27
CA LEU A 91 3.44 10.86 -10.07
C LEU A 91 3.49 12.27 -10.66
N LYS A 92 3.83 13.28 -9.85
CA LYS A 92 3.96 14.66 -10.34
C LYS A 92 4.92 14.76 -11.52
N TYR A 93 6.10 14.14 -11.41
CA TYR A 93 7.08 14.15 -12.51
C TYR A 93 6.65 13.31 -13.72
N PHE A 94 5.86 12.24 -13.50
CA PHE A 94 5.34 11.43 -14.58
C PHE A 94 4.33 12.20 -15.43
N PHE A 95 3.35 12.86 -14.79
CA PHE A 95 2.33 13.63 -15.51
C PHE A 95 2.89 14.88 -16.19
N ILE A 96 3.80 15.62 -15.53
CA ILE A 96 4.45 16.79 -16.15
C ILE A 96 5.27 16.37 -17.39
N ALA A 97 5.96 15.23 -17.34
CA ALA A 97 6.72 14.73 -18.49
C ALA A 97 5.82 14.33 -19.67
N GLN A 98 4.54 14.03 -19.45
CA GLN A 98 3.60 13.73 -20.53
C GLN A 98 3.10 15.00 -21.22
N GLU A 99 2.98 16.12 -20.51
CA GLU A 99 2.58 17.42 -21.07
C GLU A 99 3.67 18.06 -21.94
N GLU A 100 4.95 17.72 -21.73
CA GLU A 100 6.07 18.23 -22.55
C GLU A 100 6.29 17.44 -23.87
N GLU A 101 5.64 16.28 -24.01
CA GLU A 101 5.73 15.43 -25.21
C GLU A 101 4.56 15.63 -26.21
N GLU A 102 3.54 16.42 -25.86
CA GLU A 102 2.44 16.87 -26.74
C GLU A 102 2.72 18.23 -27.40
#